data_AF-A0AAW1HRR6-F1
#
_entry.id   AF-A0AAW1HRR6-F1
#
_cell.length_a   1.000
_cell.length_b   1.000
_cell.length_c   1.000
_cell.angle_alpha   90.00
_cell.angle_beta   90.00
_cell.angle_gamma   90.00
#
_symmetry.space_group_name_H-M   'P 1'
#
loop_
_entity.id
_entity.type
_entity.pdbx_description
1 polymer ?
#
loop_
_entity_poly.entity_id
_entity_poly.type
_entity_poly.pdbx_seq_one_letter_code
_entity_poly.pdbx_strand_id
1 'polypeptide(L)'
;MGASESTLSSSLRPEDQITTVSERIEDVDPILERLKSLQIATPILTAPPSESSLTDLLVRKPASSSKQGSVSPQVIMELFSLYRDWQEDKAQKISSRQEELENRIEVVDALAVKLMQRFNGSVSAMKTASQHLSEVHALQVELGELKGRLTEVISNCDSLCKRINSEGPVSLRSSVQPFSASTTNVKTASNLSSVVSDKNPSEEVEKN
;
A
#
# COMPACT_ATOMS: atom_id res chain seq x y z
N MET A 1 15.25 -32.99 8.07
CA MET A 1 15.18 -31.77 7.26
C MET A 1 14.20 -30.85 7.96
N GLY A 2 14.59 -30.07 8.95
CA GLY A 2 15.49 -28.93 8.87
C GLY A 2 14.65 -27.72 9.28
N ALA A 3 14.29 -27.65 10.57
CA ALA A 3 13.56 -26.53 11.15
C ALA A 3 14.60 -25.44 11.51
N SER A 4 14.43 -24.23 10.98
CA SER A 4 15.25 -23.09 11.35
C SER A 4 14.73 -22.52 12.67
N GLU A 5 15.42 -22.89 13.75
CA GLU A 5 15.31 -22.25 15.05
C GLU A 5 15.92 -20.85 14.96
N SER A 6 15.11 -19.82 15.27
CA SER A 6 15.56 -18.43 15.39
C SER A 6 16.34 -18.27 16.69
N THR A 7 17.66 -18.20 16.59
CA THR A 7 18.53 -17.77 17.70
C THR A 7 18.44 -16.24 17.83
N LEU A 8 17.70 -15.76 18.83
CA LEU A 8 17.81 -14.38 19.32
C LEU A 8 19.13 -14.22 20.07
N SER A 9 20.22 -14.04 19.33
CA SER A 9 21.50 -13.64 19.89
C SER A 9 21.42 -12.18 20.30
N SER A 10 21.45 -11.94 21.61
CA SER A 10 21.66 -10.65 22.26
C SER A 10 23.02 -10.08 21.88
N SER A 11 23.12 -9.45 20.71
CA SER A 11 24.20 -8.53 20.40
C SER A 11 23.70 -7.14 20.73
N LEU A 12 24.17 -6.63 21.87
CA LEU A 12 23.97 -5.28 22.36
C LEU A 12 24.52 -4.29 21.31
N ARG A 13 23.67 -3.89 20.36
CA ARG A 13 23.90 -2.81 19.40
C ARG A 13 22.96 -1.68 19.81
N PRO A 14 23.47 -0.52 20.25
CA PRO A 14 22.63 0.58 20.68
C PRO A 14 22.21 1.38 19.44
N GLU A 15 21.29 0.85 18.65
CA GLU A 15 20.84 1.51 17.41
C GLU A 15 19.33 1.78 17.39
N ASP A 16 18.63 1.53 18.50
CA ASP A 16 17.19 1.83 18.60
C ASP A 16 16.85 2.52 19.92
N GLN A 17 17.57 3.62 20.17
CA GLN A 17 17.25 4.54 21.25
C GLN A 17 16.37 5.64 20.64
N ILE A 18 15.13 5.74 21.11
CA ILE A 18 14.28 6.91 20.86
C ILE A 18 15.08 8.13 21.37
N THR A 19 15.65 8.90 20.44
CA THR A 19 16.37 10.13 20.75
C THR A 19 15.36 11.21 21.09
N THR A 20 14.89 11.21 22.33
CA THR A 20 14.31 12.42 22.90
C THR A 20 15.41 13.49 22.91
N VAL A 21 15.18 14.60 22.23
CA VAL A 21 16.06 15.76 22.19
C VAL A 21 16.36 16.21 23.63
N SER A 22 17.47 15.74 24.20
CA SER A 22 17.87 16.06 25.58
C SER A 22 18.72 17.32 25.68
N GLU A 23 19.04 17.94 24.55
CA GLU A 23 19.82 19.16 24.51
C GLU A 23 18.89 20.31 24.08
N ARG A 24 18.32 20.99 25.07
CA ARG A 24 17.87 22.36 24.86
C ARG A 24 19.15 23.15 24.63
N ILE A 25 19.39 23.55 23.39
CA ILE A 25 20.34 24.61 23.09
C ILE A 25 19.85 25.82 23.90
N GLU A 26 20.54 26.08 25.00
CA GLU A 26 20.34 27.21 25.91
C GLU A 26 20.94 28.48 25.29
N ASP A 27 20.80 28.60 23.97
CA ASP A 27 21.18 29.79 23.23
C ASP A 27 19.95 30.69 23.29
N VAL A 28 20.01 31.65 24.21
CA VAL A 28 19.00 32.68 24.36
C VAL A 28 18.77 33.29 22.99
N ASP A 29 17.52 33.23 22.50
CA ASP A 29 17.15 33.79 21.21
C ASP A 29 17.78 35.21 21.10
N PRO A 30 18.65 35.45 20.09
CA PRO A 30 19.39 36.71 19.98
C PRO A 30 18.45 37.92 19.90
N ILE A 31 17.20 37.71 19.47
CA ILE A 31 16.15 38.72 19.48
C ILE A 31 15.71 39.03 20.92
N LEU A 32 15.59 38.02 21.77
CA LEU A 32 15.17 38.13 23.16
C LEU A 32 16.24 38.82 24.03
N GLU A 33 17.52 38.58 23.73
CA GLU A 33 18.65 39.29 24.34
C GLU A 33 18.69 40.77 23.90
N ARG A 34 18.43 41.03 22.61
CA ARG A 34 18.27 42.39 22.06
C ARG A 34 17.09 43.14 22.70
N LEU A 35 15.96 42.47 22.89
CA LEU A 35 14.77 43.03 23.56
C LEU A 35 15.02 43.34 25.03
N LYS A 36 15.77 42.50 25.75
CA LYS A 36 16.18 42.78 27.14
C LYS A 36 17.19 43.92 27.24
N SER A 37 18.04 44.09 26.23
CA SER A 37 19.05 45.15 26.17
C SER A 37 18.49 46.51 25.75
N LEU A 38 17.26 46.54 25.20
CA LEU A 38 16.57 47.77 24.86
C LEU A 38 16.11 48.48 26.14
N GLN A 39 16.78 49.58 26.45
CA GLN A 39 16.41 50.47 27.53
C GLN A 39 15.00 51.00 27.26
N ILE A 40 14.04 50.69 28.14
CA ILE A 40 12.69 51.23 28.05
C ILE A 40 12.82 52.75 28.14
N ALA A 41 12.60 53.43 27.01
CA ALA A 41 12.61 54.89 26.99
C ALA A 41 11.57 55.39 27.99
N THR A 42 11.96 56.40 28.77
CA THR A 42 11.03 57.07 29.69
C THR A 42 9.75 57.42 28.94
N PRO A 43 8.57 57.08 29.47
CA PRO A 43 7.31 57.28 28.78
C PRO A 43 7.19 58.76 28.37
N ILE A 44 6.94 58.99 27.08
CA ILE A 44 6.80 60.34 26.50
C ILE A 44 5.62 61.09 27.16
N LEU A 45 4.66 60.34 27.72
CA LEU A 45 3.50 60.86 28.42
C LEU A 45 3.71 60.73 29.93
N THR A 46 4.16 61.81 30.55
CA THR A 46 4.28 61.97 32.01
C THR A 46 2.92 62.22 32.70
N ALA A 47 1.83 62.30 31.94
CA ALA A 47 0.46 62.43 32.44
C ALA A 47 -0.51 61.61 31.56
N PRO A 48 -1.60 61.07 32.14
CA PRO A 48 -2.61 60.35 31.37
C PRO A 48 -3.26 61.28 30.33
N PRO A 49 -3.40 60.84 29.06
CA PRO A 49 -4.08 61.65 28.06
C PRO A 49 -5.55 61.77 28.45
N SER A 50 -6.00 63.00 28.69
CA SER A 50 -7.42 63.33 28.80
C SER A 50 -8.13 62.83 27.54
N GLU A 51 -9.25 62.11 27.72
CA GLU A 51 -10.24 61.59 26.76
C GLU A 51 -10.41 62.40 25.45
N SER A 52 -9.42 62.42 24.57
CA SER A 52 -9.50 63.00 23.24
C SER A 52 -9.29 61.89 22.21
N SER A 53 -10.29 61.69 21.36
CA SER A 53 -10.35 60.67 20.32
C SER A 53 -9.01 60.47 19.60
N LEU A 54 -8.65 59.21 19.38
CA LEU A 54 -7.40 58.77 18.74
C LEU A 54 -7.17 59.43 17.36
N THR A 55 -8.24 59.79 16.66
CA THR A 55 -8.22 60.58 15.41
C THR A 55 -7.69 62.00 15.60
N ASP A 56 -8.03 62.67 16.71
CA ASP A 56 -7.58 64.03 17.01
C ASP A 56 -6.08 64.04 17.39
N LEU A 57 -5.63 62.94 18.02
CA LEU A 57 -4.23 62.73 18.40
C LEU A 57 -3.33 62.42 17.19
N LEU A 58 -3.85 61.73 16.17
CA LEU A 58 -3.15 61.44 14.90
C LEU A 58 -3.01 62.68 14.00
N VAL A 59 -3.99 63.59 14.03
CA VAL A 59 -3.97 64.81 13.21
C VAL A 59 -3.15 65.93 13.86
N ARG A 60 -2.93 65.88 15.17
CA ARG A 60 -2.15 66.88 15.90
C ARG A 60 -0.65 66.74 15.65
N LYS A 61 -0.13 67.54 14.72
CA LYS A 61 1.29 67.70 14.43
C LYS A 61 2.09 68.04 15.72
N PRO A 62 3.11 67.27 16.11
CA PRO A 62 3.90 67.56 17.29
C PRO A 62 4.72 68.83 17.06
N ALA A 63 4.56 69.82 17.96
CA ALA A 63 5.18 71.14 17.87
C ALA A 63 6.70 71.15 18.16
N SER A 64 7.34 69.99 18.27
CA SER A 64 8.78 69.86 18.50
C SER A 64 9.31 68.65 17.77
N SER A 65 9.43 68.76 16.45
CA SER A 65 10.23 67.84 15.67
C SER A 65 11.14 68.65 14.76
N SER A 66 12.43 68.53 15.04
CA SER A 66 13.52 69.06 14.22
C SER A 66 13.34 68.63 12.78
N LYS A 67 13.67 69.53 11.85
CA LYS A 67 13.67 69.30 10.40
C LYS A 67 14.48 68.04 10.04
N GLN A 68 13.80 66.89 9.92
CA GLN A 68 14.34 65.69 9.29
C GLN A 68 13.18 64.85 8.77
N GLY A 69 13.05 64.82 7.43
CA GLY A 69 12.38 63.77 6.67
C GLY A 69 10.88 63.57 6.88
N SER A 70 10.04 64.55 6.54
CA SER A 70 8.61 64.28 6.35
C SER A 70 8.44 63.48 5.04
N VAL A 71 8.27 62.16 5.14
CA VAL A 71 7.96 61.33 3.97
C VAL A 71 6.63 61.80 3.38
N SER A 72 6.58 61.96 2.06
CA SER A 72 5.36 62.45 1.39
C SER A 72 4.23 61.42 1.54
N PRO A 73 3.00 61.84 1.88
CA PRO A 73 1.86 60.93 2.03
C PRO A 73 1.59 60.05 0.80
N GLN A 74 1.93 60.56 -0.39
CA GLN A 74 1.81 59.85 -1.65
C GLN A 74 2.71 58.60 -1.71
N VAL A 75 3.97 58.72 -1.28
CA VAL A 75 4.92 57.59 -1.26
C VAL A 75 4.48 56.53 -0.25
N ILE A 76 3.90 56.95 0.88
CA ILE A 76 3.32 56.03 1.86
C ILE A 76 2.14 55.26 1.26
N MET A 77 1.26 55.94 0.52
CA MET A 77 0.13 55.30 -0.16
C MET A 77 0.59 54.29 -1.21
N GLU A 78 1.58 54.66 -2.04
CA GLU A 78 2.18 53.75 -3.03
C GLU A 78 2.84 52.54 -2.38
N LEU A 79 3.54 52.71 -1.25
CA LEU A 79 4.13 51.59 -0.51
C LEU A 79 3.07 50.64 0.03
N PHE A 80 1.95 51.16 0.56
CA PHE A 80 0.83 50.33 1.00
C PHE A 80 0.14 49.63 -0.17
N SER A 81 0.01 50.29 -1.33
CA SER A 81 -0.51 49.64 -2.54
C SER A 81 0.39 48.49 -2.97
N LEU A 82 1.69 48.75 -3.11
CA LEU A 82 2.68 47.75 -3.50
C LEU A 82 2.71 46.56 -2.53
N TYR A 83 2.59 46.83 -1.23
CA TYR A 83 2.51 45.79 -0.20
C TYR A 83 1.22 44.98 -0.30
N ARG A 84 0.07 45.62 -0.56
CA ARG A 84 -1.20 44.91 -0.77
C ARG A 84 -1.16 44.04 -2.02
N ASP A 85 -0.63 44.56 -3.12
CA ASP A 85 -0.51 43.79 -4.37
C ASP A 85 0.42 42.58 -4.17
N TRP A 86 1.52 42.77 -3.44
CA TRP A 86 2.40 41.66 -3.04
C TRP A 86 1.70 40.66 -2.13
N GLN A 87 0.91 41.10 -1.15
CA GLN A 87 0.12 40.21 -0.28
C GLN A 87 -0.89 39.38 -1.08
N GLU A 88 -1.59 40.02 -2.04
CA GLU A 88 -2.56 39.35 -2.89
C GLU A 88 -1.89 38.32 -3.80
N ASP A 89 -0.75 38.64 -4.43
CA ASP A 89 0.03 37.68 -5.23
C ASP A 89 0.45 36.47 -4.39
N LYS A 90 0.89 36.69 -3.16
CA LYS A 90 1.26 35.60 -2.24
C LYS A 90 0.06 34.74 -1.87
N ALA A 91 -1.07 35.36 -1.53
CA ALA A 91 -2.30 34.65 -1.21
C ALA A 91 -2.79 33.80 -2.38
N GLN A 92 -2.79 34.38 -3.59
CA GLN A 92 -3.19 33.68 -4.81
C GLN A 92 -2.27 32.49 -5.12
N LYS A 93 -0.95 32.66 -4.98
CA LYS A 93 0.01 31.57 -5.19
C LYS A 93 -0.13 30.45 -4.16
N ILE A 94 -0.41 30.79 -2.91
CA ILE A 94 -0.69 29.80 -1.85
C ILE A 94 -1.98 29.04 -2.18
N SER A 95 -3.05 29.76 -2.53
CA SER A 95 -4.35 29.17 -2.88
C SER A 95 -4.24 28.20 -4.06
N SER A 96 -3.57 28.61 -5.13
CA SER A 96 -3.38 27.77 -6.32
C SER A 96 -2.59 26.50 -6.01
N ARG A 97 -1.55 26.60 -5.17
CA ARG A 97 -0.77 25.43 -4.75
C ARG A 97 -1.57 24.50 -3.84
N GLN A 98 -2.40 25.07 -2.95
CA GLN A 98 -3.26 24.30 -2.07
C GLN A 98 -4.31 23.51 -2.86
N GLU A 99 -4.92 24.14 -3.87
CA GLU A 99 -5.85 23.47 -4.79
C GLU A 99 -5.18 22.34 -5.58
N GLU A 100 -3.96 22.55 -6.11
CA GLU A 100 -3.22 21.48 -6.81
C GLU A 100 -2.94 20.30 -5.86
N LEU A 101 -2.56 20.58 -4.62
CA LEU A 101 -2.29 19.54 -3.62
C LEU A 101 -3.56 18.77 -3.25
N GLU A 102 -4.68 19.45 -3.07
CA GLU A 102 -5.97 18.83 -2.77
C GLU A 102 -6.41 17.90 -3.89
N ASN A 103 -6.33 18.35 -5.15
CA ASN A 103 -6.61 17.52 -6.33
C ASN A 103 -5.69 16.28 -6.40
N ARG A 104 -4.39 16.43 -6.10
CA ARG A 104 -3.45 15.29 -6.05
C ARG A 104 -3.79 14.32 -4.93
N ILE A 105 -4.19 14.80 -3.76
CA ILE A 105 -4.60 13.98 -2.63
C ILE A 105 -5.83 13.16 -2.99
N GLU A 106 -6.85 13.78 -3.61
CA GLU A 106 -8.06 13.09 -4.05
C GLU A 106 -7.73 11.97 -5.06
N VAL A 107 -6.87 12.24 -6.04
CA VAL A 107 -6.43 11.24 -7.02
C VAL A 107 -5.69 10.08 -6.35
N VAL A 108 -4.79 10.37 -5.40
CA VAL A 108 -4.04 9.35 -4.67
C VAL A 108 -4.98 8.49 -3.81
N ASP A 109 -5.96 9.09 -3.14
CA ASP A 109 -6.94 8.36 -2.33
C ASP A 109 -7.80 7.43 -3.20
N ALA A 110 -8.32 7.93 -4.33
CA ALA A 110 -9.06 7.13 -5.29
C ALA A 110 -8.21 5.96 -5.85
N LEU A 111 -6.92 6.18 -6.07
CA LEU A 111 -5.99 5.15 -6.53
C LEU A 111 -5.71 4.12 -5.43
N ALA A 112 -5.53 4.56 -4.18
CA ALA A 112 -5.30 3.69 -3.03
C ALA A 112 -6.49 2.74 -2.80
N VAL A 113 -7.72 3.26 -2.87
CA VAL A 113 -8.95 2.45 -2.77
C VAL A 113 -9.02 1.42 -3.90
N LYS A 114 -8.75 1.82 -5.15
CA LYS A 114 -8.75 0.90 -6.30
C LYS A 114 -7.68 -0.20 -6.16
N LEU A 115 -6.49 0.16 -5.69
CA LEU A 115 -5.41 -0.79 -5.47
C LEU A 115 -5.79 -1.83 -4.40
N MET A 116 -6.36 -1.37 -3.29
CA MET A 116 -6.84 -2.24 -2.21
C MET A 116 -7.94 -3.18 -2.69
N GLN A 117 -8.89 -2.68 -3.49
CA GLN A 117 -9.96 -3.50 -4.06
C GLN A 117 -9.41 -4.60 -4.99
N ARG A 118 -8.45 -4.25 -5.87
CA ARG A 118 -7.80 -5.21 -6.76
C ARG A 118 -7.00 -6.25 -5.97
N PHE A 119 -6.28 -5.82 -4.94
CA PHE A 119 -5.52 -6.72 -4.09
C PHE A 119 -6.44 -7.72 -3.37
N ASN A 120 -7.52 -7.25 -2.75
CA ASN A 120 -8.49 -8.12 -2.09
C ASN A 120 -9.16 -9.11 -3.06
N GLY A 121 -9.49 -8.66 -4.28
CA GLY A 121 -9.99 -9.54 -5.34
C GLY A 121 -8.99 -10.64 -5.70
N SER A 122 -7.71 -10.28 -5.86
CA SER A 122 -6.63 -11.22 -6.16
C SER A 122 -6.42 -12.24 -5.02
N VAL A 123 -6.40 -11.77 -3.77
CA VAL A 123 -6.27 -12.63 -2.59
C VAL A 123 -7.44 -13.60 -2.48
N SER A 124 -8.67 -13.14 -2.73
CA SER A 124 -9.86 -14.00 -2.75
C SER A 124 -9.76 -15.07 -3.84
N ALA A 125 -9.40 -14.68 -5.07
CA ALA A 125 -9.23 -15.63 -6.18
C ALA A 125 -8.13 -16.67 -5.89
N MET A 126 -6.99 -16.22 -5.34
CA MET A 126 -5.90 -17.11 -4.94
C MET A 126 -6.31 -18.07 -3.82
N LYS A 127 -7.10 -17.61 -2.84
CA LYS A 127 -7.63 -18.46 -1.79
C LYS A 127 -8.55 -19.55 -2.34
N THR A 128 -9.45 -19.19 -3.26
CA THR A 128 -10.33 -20.15 -3.95
C THR A 128 -9.52 -21.16 -4.78
N ALA A 129 -8.54 -20.69 -5.55
CA ALA A 129 -7.66 -21.60 -6.31
C ALA A 129 -6.87 -22.54 -5.40
N SER A 130 -6.34 -22.05 -4.29
CA SER A 130 -5.64 -22.86 -3.29
C SER A 130 -6.56 -23.92 -2.67
N GLN A 131 -7.81 -23.56 -2.38
CA GLN A 131 -8.80 -24.49 -1.84
C GLN A 131 -9.09 -25.63 -2.82
N HIS A 132 -9.35 -25.31 -4.09
CA HIS A 132 -9.56 -26.31 -5.13
C HIS A 132 -8.35 -27.22 -5.35
N LEU A 133 -7.13 -26.67 -5.32
CA LEU A 133 -5.92 -27.49 -5.41
C LEU A 133 -5.75 -28.43 -4.22
N SER A 134 -6.14 -28.00 -3.02
CA SER A 134 -6.15 -28.86 -1.83
C SER A 134 -7.13 -30.03 -1.98
N GLU A 135 -8.30 -29.80 -2.55
CA GLU A 135 -9.29 -30.85 -2.84
C GLU A 135 -8.77 -31.84 -3.90
N VAL A 136 -8.13 -31.34 -4.96
CA VAL A 136 -7.48 -32.18 -5.97
C VAL A 136 -6.37 -33.04 -5.35
N HIS A 137 -5.59 -32.49 -4.43
CA HIS A 137 -4.54 -33.25 -3.74
C HIS A 137 -5.12 -34.41 -2.92
N ALA A 138 -6.22 -34.18 -2.19
CA ALA A 138 -6.92 -35.24 -1.46
C ALA A 138 -7.39 -36.36 -2.39
N LEU A 139 -8.02 -36.01 -3.52
CA LEU A 139 -8.45 -36.99 -4.52
C LEU A 139 -7.28 -37.77 -5.14
N GLN A 140 -6.14 -37.12 -5.37
CA GLN A 140 -4.95 -37.78 -5.89
C GLN A 140 -4.44 -38.87 -4.92
N VAL A 141 -4.50 -38.63 -3.61
CA VAL A 141 -4.12 -39.61 -2.59
C VAL A 141 -5.07 -40.81 -2.59
N GLU A 142 -6.38 -40.57 -2.59
CA GLU A 142 -7.40 -41.64 -2.63
C GLU A 142 -7.28 -42.49 -3.90
N LEU A 143 -7.03 -41.86 -5.06
CA LEU A 143 -6.78 -42.56 -6.31
C LEU A 143 -5.52 -43.44 -6.23
N GLY A 144 -4.47 -42.96 -5.57
CA GLY A 144 -3.25 -43.72 -5.30
C GLY A 144 -3.50 -44.96 -4.44
N GLU A 145 -4.27 -44.82 -3.36
CA GLU A 145 -4.66 -45.93 -2.49
C GLU A 145 -5.51 -46.96 -3.24
N LEU A 146 -6.52 -46.50 -3.98
CA LEU A 146 -7.38 -47.37 -4.78
C LEU A 146 -6.58 -48.15 -5.83
N LYS A 147 -5.63 -47.49 -6.50
CA LYS A 147 -4.72 -48.14 -7.44
C LYS A 147 -3.87 -49.21 -6.74
N GLY A 148 -3.39 -48.95 -5.52
CA GLY A 148 -2.68 -49.92 -4.69
C GLY A 148 -3.53 -51.16 -4.40
N ARG A 149 -4.75 -50.96 -3.89
CA ARG A 149 -5.72 -52.04 -3.61
C ARG A 149 -6.06 -52.85 -4.86
N LEU A 150 -6.29 -52.18 -6.00
CA LEU A 150 -6.57 -52.86 -7.26
C LEU A 150 -5.38 -53.72 -7.71
N THR A 151 -4.16 -53.20 -7.56
CA THR A 151 -2.93 -53.94 -7.91
C THR A 151 -2.78 -55.17 -7.02
N GLU A 152 -3.08 -55.06 -5.73
CA GLU A 152 -3.09 -56.18 -4.80
C GLU A 152 -4.13 -57.24 -5.19
N VAL A 153 -5.35 -56.83 -5.53
CA VAL A 153 -6.42 -57.74 -6.00
C VAL A 153 -6.01 -58.44 -7.29
N ILE A 154 -5.44 -57.72 -8.26
CA ILE A 154 -4.93 -58.31 -9.52
C ILE A 154 -3.82 -59.33 -9.21
N SER A 155 -2.89 -58.99 -8.31
CA SER A 155 -1.82 -59.89 -7.90
C SER A 155 -2.36 -61.15 -7.20
N ASN A 156 -3.36 -60.99 -6.33
CA ASN A 156 -4.04 -62.09 -5.67
C ASN A 156 -4.72 -63.01 -6.69
N CYS A 157 -5.48 -62.44 -7.63
CA CYS A 157 -6.09 -63.16 -8.74
C CYS A 157 -5.05 -63.89 -9.59
N ASP A 158 -3.93 -63.26 -9.94
CA ASP A 158 -2.84 -63.90 -10.68
C ASP A 158 -2.21 -65.07 -9.92
N SER A 159 -2.05 -64.94 -8.60
CA SER A 159 -1.56 -66.02 -7.75
C SER A 159 -2.55 -67.20 -7.71
N LEU A 160 -3.86 -66.91 -7.73
CA LEU A 160 -4.91 -67.90 -7.82
C LEU A 160 -4.92 -68.58 -9.19
N CYS A 161 -4.80 -67.81 -10.28
CA CYS A 161 -4.66 -68.33 -11.64
C CYS A 161 -3.45 -69.29 -11.75
N LYS A 162 -2.29 -68.92 -11.17
CA LYS A 162 -1.11 -69.79 -11.12
C LYS A 162 -1.38 -71.09 -10.36
N ARG A 163 -2.06 -71.01 -9.21
CA ARG A 163 -2.42 -72.19 -8.40
C ARG A 163 -3.40 -73.12 -9.13
N ILE A 164 -4.39 -72.56 -9.82
CA ILE A 164 -5.33 -73.35 -10.64
C ILE A 164 -4.57 -74.06 -11.77
N ASN A 165 -3.58 -73.40 -12.39
CA ASN A 165 -2.77 -74.03 -13.44
C ASN A 165 -1.88 -75.16 -12.92
N SER A 166 -1.35 -75.08 -11.69
CA SER A 166 -0.50 -76.12 -11.10
C SER A 166 -1.28 -77.28 -10.47
N GLU A 167 -2.30 -76.97 -9.68
CA GLU A 167 -2.98 -77.91 -8.78
C GLU A 167 -4.46 -78.12 -9.13
N GLY A 168 -5.02 -77.31 -10.03
CA GLY A 168 -6.45 -77.33 -10.35
C GLY A 168 -6.90 -78.51 -11.23
N PRO A 169 -8.23 -78.67 -11.40
CA PRO A 169 -8.83 -79.66 -12.29
C PRO A 169 -8.38 -79.47 -13.74
N VAL A 170 -8.18 -80.58 -14.48
CA VAL A 170 -7.65 -80.57 -15.87
C VAL A 170 -8.46 -79.65 -16.80
N SER A 171 -9.78 -79.57 -16.62
CA SER A 171 -10.67 -78.71 -17.41
C SER A 171 -10.43 -77.20 -17.23
N LEU A 172 -9.84 -76.78 -16.10
CA LEU A 172 -9.62 -75.36 -15.78
C LEU A 172 -8.19 -74.90 -16.12
N ARG A 173 -7.23 -75.81 -16.21
CA ARG A 173 -5.81 -75.51 -16.48
C ARG A 173 -5.58 -74.87 -17.86
N SER A 174 -6.42 -75.15 -18.85
CA SER A 174 -6.34 -74.54 -20.18
C SER A 174 -7.19 -73.27 -20.33
N SER A 175 -8.11 -73.00 -19.40
CA SER A 175 -9.08 -71.90 -19.50
C SER A 175 -8.67 -70.65 -18.73
N VAL A 176 -7.75 -70.75 -17.75
CA VAL A 176 -7.42 -69.65 -16.84
C VAL A 176 -6.06 -69.05 -17.20
N GLN A 177 -6.07 -67.78 -17.62
CA GLN A 177 -4.86 -66.98 -17.86
C GLN A 177 -4.74 -65.87 -16.80
N PRO A 178 -3.54 -65.61 -16.25
CA PRO A 178 -3.32 -64.47 -15.35
C PRO A 178 -3.67 -63.14 -16.02
N PHE A 179 -4.29 -62.23 -15.27
CA PHE A 179 -4.68 -60.89 -15.69
C PHE A 179 -3.48 -60.04 -16.13
N SER A 180 -2.31 -60.20 -15.51
CA SER A 180 -1.08 -59.51 -15.94
C SER A 180 -0.59 -59.92 -17.34
N ALA A 181 -0.98 -61.10 -17.83
CA ALA A 181 -0.59 -61.59 -19.15
C ALA A 181 -1.54 -61.12 -20.28
N SER A 182 -2.67 -60.49 -19.94
CA SER A 182 -3.68 -60.03 -20.90
C SER A 182 -3.49 -58.56 -21.35
N THR A 183 -2.37 -57.92 -21.00
CA THR A 183 -2.08 -56.51 -21.34
C THR A 183 -1.93 -56.24 -22.84
N THR A 184 -1.96 -57.26 -23.71
CA THR A 184 -1.72 -57.14 -25.16
C THR A 184 -2.95 -56.89 -26.03
N ASN A 185 -4.16 -56.61 -25.51
CA ASN A 185 -5.29 -56.31 -26.40
C ASN A 185 -6.33 -55.28 -25.92
N VAL A 186 -5.90 -54.27 -25.16
CA VAL A 186 -6.73 -53.11 -24.87
C VAL A 186 -6.05 -51.86 -25.42
N LYS A 187 -6.11 -51.68 -26.75
CA LYS A 187 -5.96 -50.37 -27.39
C LYS A 187 -7.22 -49.57 -27.05
N THR A 188 -7.26 -48.97 -25.87
CA THR A 188 -8.28 -47.96 -25.54
C THR A 188 -8.04 -46.76 -26.43
N ALA A 189 -8.91 -46.60 -27.43
CA ALA A 189 -9.02 -45.38 -28.24
C ALA A 189 -9.26 -44.19 -27.31
N SER A 190 -8.18 -43.50 -26.95
CA SER A 190 -8.20 -42.28 -26.15
C SER A 190 -8.23 -41.08 -27.09
N ASN A 191 -9.32 -40.95 -27.85
CA ASN A 191 -9.63 -39.71 -28.57
C ASN A 191 -10.40 -38.80 -27.60
N LEU A 192 -9.69 -38.15 -26.69
CA LEU A 192 -10.22 -37.02 -25.96
C LEU A 192 -9.94 -35.76 -26.78
N SER A 193 -11.02 -35.28 -27.39
CA SER A 193 -11.20 -34.03 -28.13
C SER A 193 -10.34 -32.87 -27.61
N SER A 194 -9.50 -32.31 -28.49
CA SER A 194 -9.00 -30.95 -28.34
C SER A 194 -10.15 -29.99 -28.62
N VAL A 195 -10.85 -29.54 -27.57
CA VAL A 195 -11.68 -28.34 -27.69
C VAL A 195 -10.73 -27.15 -27.77
N VAL A 196 -10.57 -26.68 -29.00
CA VAL A 196 -9.88 -25.46 -29.39
C VAL A 196 -10.53 -24.27 -28.68
N SER A 197 -9.66 -23.42 -28.16
CA SER A 197 -9.94 -22.17 -27.47
C SER A 197 -10.97 -21.28 -28.19
N ASP A 198 -11.96 -20.83 -27.42
CA ASP A 198 -12.80 -19.67 -27.72
C ASP A 198 -11.92 -18.45 -28.03
N LYS A 199 -12.10 -17.91 -29.23
CA LYS A 199 -11.59 -16.60 -29.64
C LYS A 199 -12.68 -15.58 -29.34
N ASN A 200 -12.42 -14.70 -28.38
CA ASN A 200 -13.27 -13.56 -28.01
C ASN A 200 -13.48 -12.61 -29.21
N PRO A 201 -14.62 -11.90 -29.32
CA PRO A 201 -14.98 -11.09 -30.48
C PRO A 201 -14.29 -9.72 -30.44
N SER A 202 -13.77 -9.30 -31.60
CA SER A 202 -13.32 -7.93 -31.83
C SER A 202 -14.51 -7.03 -32.17
N GLU A 203 -14.49 -5.85 -31.57
CA GLU A 203 -15.35 -4.70 -31.82
C GLU A 203 -15.31 -4.25 -33.29
N GLU A 204 -16.48 -4.08 -33.90
CA GLU A 204 -16.71 -3.06 -34.94
C GLU A 204 -18.05 -2.39 -34.62
N VAL A 205 -17.98 -1.18 -34.06
CA VAL A 205 -19.10 -0.24 -33.97
C VAL A 205 -18.86 0.82 -35.04
N GLU A 206 -19.50 0.62 -36.18
CA GLU A 206 -19.65 1.63 -37.23
C GLU A 206 -20.77 2.60 -36.79
N LYS A 207 -20.40 3.88 -36.61
CA LYS A 207 -21.34 4.98 -36.36
C LYS A 207 -21.99 5.40 -37.67
N ASN A 208 -23.32 5.36 -37.71
CA ASN A 208 -24.13 6.31 -38.48
C ASN A 208 -24.62 7.43 -37.55
#